data_AF-A0A444Z3Q0-F1
#
_entry.id   AF-A0A444Z3Q0-F1
#
_cell.length_a   1.000
_cell.length_b   1.000
_cell.length_c   1.000
_cell.angle_alpha   90.00
_cell.angle_beta   90.00
_cell.angle_gamma   90.00
#
_symmetry.space_group_name_H-M   'P 1'
#
loop_
_entity.id
_entity.type
_entity.pdbx_description
1 polymer ?
#
loop_
_entity_poly.entity_id
_entity_poly.type
_entity_poly.pdbx_seq_one_letter_code
_entity_poly.pdbx_strand_id
1 'polypeptide(L)'
;MSRRRLFTPNSTGSGSVSGSSNSRKVHDRKFNGRCFCWLGVTLLQSGTAMNPGRWFVRCPNWKNSDCNFFAWVDEIEGQWEGLRRALSERKMQEDANDAKA
;
A
#
# COMPACT_ATOMS: atom_id res chain seq x y z
N MET A 1 9.84 -3.49 -32.88
CA MET A 1 9.97 -2.36 -31.95
C MET A 1 9.78 -2.89 -30.54
N SER A 2 10.88 -3.10 -29.82
CA SER A 2 10.92 -4.00 -28.66
C SER A 2 11.49 -3.28 -27.43
N ARG A 3 10.71 -3.36 -26.35
CA ARG A 3 11.08 -3.48 -24.92
C ARG A 3 11.69 -2.29 -24.15
N ARG A 4 10.90 -1.92 -23.11
CA ARG A 4 11.27 -1.66 -21.70
C ARG A 4 12.44 -0.70 -21.45
N ARG A 5 12.12 0.51 -20.94
CA ARG A 5 13.10 1.34 -20.21
C ARG A 5 13.38 0.69 -18.86
N LEU A 6 14.46 -0.09 -18.80
CA LEU A 6 15.14 -0.41 -17.54
C LEU A 6 15.94 0.84 -17.15
N PHE A 7 15.72 1.32 -15.93
CA PHE A 7 16.58 2.33 -15.33
C PHE A 7 17.99 1.73 -15.15
N THR A 8 18.95 2.15 -15.97
CA THR A 8 20.37 1.90 -15.76
C THR A 8 21.01 3.16 -15.16
N PRO A 9 21.50 3.13 -13.92
CA PRO A 9 22.46 4.14 -13.48
C PRO A 9 23.85 3.77 -14.02
N ASN A 10 24.51 4.77 -14.60
CA ASN A 10 25.86 4.74 -15.15
C ASN A 10 26.92 4.49 -14.05
N SER A 11 27.97 3.75 -14.41
CA SER A 11 29.09 3.37 -13.55
C SER A 11 30.03 4.54 -13.23
N THR A 12 30.84 4.30 -12.17
CA THR A 12 32.23 4.74 -11.96
C THR A 12 32.44 5.83 -10.90
N GLY A 13 33.02 5.42 -9.78
CA GLY A 13 33.51 6.27 -8.70
C GLY A 13 34.10 5.42 -7.59
N SER A 14 35.35 5.00 -7.76
CA SER A 14 36.13 4.26 -6.76
C SER A 14 36.32 5.10 -5.50
N GLY A 15 35.95 4.52 -4.36
CA GLY A 15 36.18 5.11 -3.04
C GLY A 15 36.10 4.03 -1.99
N SER A 16 37.25 3.46 -1.63
CA SER A 16 37.36 2.57 -0.47
C SER A 16 37.16 3.40 0.80
N VAL A 17 36.00 3.25 1.43
CA VAL A 17 35.79 3.65 2.83
C VAL A 17 35.33 2.43 3.60
N SER A 18 36.22 1.91 4.45
CA SER A 18 35.86 1.03 5.54
C SER A 18 34.88 1.80 6.44
N GLY A 19 33.63 1.36 6.47
CA GLY A 19 32.57 2.01 7.23
C GLY A 19 31.46 1.02 7.49
N SER A 20 31.39 0.58 8.75
CA SER A 20 30.31 -0.07 9.47
C SER A 20 29.12 -0.56 8.65
N SER A 21 28.83 -1.85 8.75
CA SER A 21 27.57 -2.48 8.31
C SER A 21 26.36 -1.84 9.01
N ASN A 22 25.99 -0.62 8.64
CA ASN A 22 24.65 -0.13 8.79
C ASN A 22 23.85 -0.92 7.78
N SER A 23 23.34 -2.07 8.25
CA SER A 23 22.22 -2.77 7.63
C SER A 23 21.27 -1.70 7.16
N ARG A 24 21.28 -1.43 5.85
CA ARG A 24 20.29 -0.61 5.20
C ARG A 24 19.03 -1.40 5.47
N LYS A 25 18.32 -1.04 6.54
CA LYS A 25 16.91 -1.35 6.73
C LYS A 25 16.24 -0.64 5.56
N VAL A 26 16.36 -1.23 4.36
CA VAL A 26 15.43 -1.06 3.26
C VAL A 26 14.16 -1.48 3.93
N HIS A 27 13.45 -0.48 4.43
CA HIS A 27 12.18 -0.68 5.08
C HIS A 27 11.41 -1.54 4.09
N ASP A 28 11.18 -2.80 4.46
CA ASP A 28 9.94 -3.48 4.15
C ASP A 28 8.89 -2.43 4.45
N ARG A 29 8.52 -1.62 3.45
CA ARG A 29 7.54 -0.55 3.59
C ARG A 29 6.21 -1.29 3.62
N LYS A 30 6.01 -2.01 4.72
CA LYS A 30 4.85 -2.82 4.99
C LYS A 30 3.68 -1.87 4.83
N PHE A 31 2.80 -2.13 3.86
CA PHE A 31 1.64 -1.28 3.67
C PHE A 31 0.81 -1.32 4.95
N ASN A 32 0.75 -0.20 5.66
CA ASN A 32 0.18 -0.12 7.00
C ASN A 32 -1.35 0.00 7.00
N GLY A 33 -2.00 -0.17 5.85
CA GLY A 33 -3.45 -0.09 5.70
C GLY A 33 -4.01 1.33 5.81
N ARG A 34 -3.19 2.37 5.63
CA ARG A 34 -3.62 3.78 5.75
C ARG A 34 -3.35 4.57 4.46
N CYS A 35 -4.23 5.53 4.17
CA CYS A 35 -4.04 6.49 3.08
C CYS A 35 -3.18 7.69 3.53
N PHE A 36 -2.98 8.66 2.65
CA PHE A 36 -2.24 9.90 2.94
C PHE A 36 -2.91 10.79 3.99
N CYS A 37 -4.20 10.59 4.29
CA CYS A 37 -4.88 11.24 5.41
C CYS A 37 -4.63 10.56 6.76
N TRP A 38 -3.79 9.51 6.80
CA TRP A 38 -3.58 8.64 7.96
C TRP A 38 -4.83 7.88 8.41
N LEU A 39 -5.90 7.94 7.62
CA LEU A 39 -7.12 7.19 7.80
C LEU A 39 -6.96 5.77 7.25
N GLY A 40 -7.67 4.85 7.87
CA GLY A 40 -7.78 3.49 7.38
C GLY A 40 -8.38 3.43 5.97
N VAL A 41 -7.75 2.70 5.06
CA VAL A 41 -8.26 2.56 3.68
C VAL A 41 -9.52 1.70 3.64
N THR A 42 -10.36 1.93 2.63
CA THR A 42 -11.52 1.10 2.31
C THR A 42 -11.14 0.10 1.22
N LEU A 43 -11.53 -1.17 1.40
CA LEU A 43 -11.38 -2.24 0.42
C LEU A 43 -12.63 -2.33 -0.45
N LEU A 44 -12.48 -2.31 -1.77
CA LEU A 44 -13.57 -2.40 -2.73
C LEU A 44 -13.24 -3.34 -3.89
N GLN A 45 -14.27 -3.87 -4.54
CA GLN A 45 -14.14 -4.65 -5.77
C GLN A 45 -14.45 -3.76 -6.98
N SER A 46 -13.62 -3.85 -8.02
CA SER A 46 -13.81 -3.11 -9.26
C SER A 46 -14.96 -3.71 -10.08
N GLY A 47 -15.93 -2.86 -10.42
CA GLY A 47 -17.00 -3.16 -11.38
C GLY A 47 -16.72 -2.65 -12.80
N THR A 48 -15.49 -2.21 -13.09
CA THR A 48 -15.15 -1.70 -14.43
C THR A 48 -14.96 -2.83 -15.43
N ALA A 49 -15.38 -2.62 -16.69
CA ALA A 49 -15.24 -3.63 -17.74
C ALA A 49 -13.78 -4.03 -18.02
N MET A 50 -12.82 -3.13 -17.76
CA MET A 50 -11.38 -3.39 -17.95
C MET A 50 -10.75 -4.15 -16.79
N ASN A 51 -11.30 -4.04 -15.58
CA ASN A 51 -10.78 -4.72 -14.39
C ASN A 51 -11.95 -5.36 -13.60
N PRO A 52 -12.70 -6.30 -14.19
CA PRO A 52 -13.86 -6.87 -13.52
C PRO A 52 -13.43 -7.74 -12.34
N GLY A 53 -14.04 -7.53 -11.18
CA GLY A 53 -13.84 -8.37 -10.00
C GLY A 53 -12.51 -8.17 -9.26
N ARG A 54 -11.61 -7.30 -9.74
CA ARG A 54 -10.31 -7.03 -9.13
C ARG A 54 -10.46 -6.14 -7.88
N TRP A 55 -9.80 -6.51 -6.78
CA TRP A 55 -9.87 -5.79 -5.51
C TRP A 55 -8.88 -4.64 -5.43
N PHE A 56 -9.30 -3.51 -4.89
CA PHE A 56 -8.46 -2.33 -4.67
C PHE A 56 -8.76 -1.68 -3.32
N VAL A 57 -7.81 -0.90 -2.84
CA VAL A 57 -7.97 -0.04 -1.67
C VAL A 57 -7.93 1.43 -2.04
N ARG A 58 -8.70 2.25 -1.35
CA ARG A 58 -8.70 3.71 -1.51
C ARG A 58 -8.93 4.47 -0.21
N CYS A 59 -8.72 5.79 -0.24
CA CYS A 59 -9.13 6.66 0.87
C CYS A 59 -10.66 6.61 1.10
N PRO A 60 -11.15 6.50 2.35
CA PRO A 60 -12.58 6.57 2.65
C PRO A 60 -13.18 7.94 2.30
N ASN A 61 -12.43 9.02 2.53
CA ASN A 61 -12.87 10.39 2.27
C ASN A 61 -12.64 10.85 0.83
N TRP A 62 -12.45 9.95 -0.13
CA TRP A 62 -12.10 10.30 -1.51
C TRP A 62 -13.07 11.24 -2.22
N LYS A 63 -14.35 11.30 -1.81
CA LYS A 63 -15.35 12.21 -2.39
C LYS A 63 -15.24 13.64 -1.84
N ASN A 64 -14.77 13.77 -0.60
CA ASN A 64 -14.79 15.02 0.15
C ASN A 64 -13.38 15.56 0.43
N SER A 65 -12.33 14.85 -0.04
CA SER A 65 -10.94 15.21 0.15
C SER A 65 -10.17 15.03 -1.16
N ASP A 66 -9.08 15.78 -1.32
CA ASP A 66 -8.15 15.63 -2.44
C ASP A 66 -7.23 14.41 -2.30
N CYS A 67 -7.56 13.47 -1.40
CA CYS A 67 -6.77 12.27 -1.16
C CYS A 67 -7.05 11.22 -2.24
N ASN A 68 -6.19 11.22 -3.25
CA ASN A 68 -6.22 10.28 -4.37
C ASN A 68 -5.49 8.96 -4.09
N PHE A 69 -5.46 8.51 -2.83
CA PHE A 69 -4.85 7.22 -2.50
C PHE A 69 -5.62 6.08 -3.17
N PHE A 70 -4.91 5.27 -3.95
CA PHE A 70 -5.41 4.10 -4.67
C PHE A 70 -4.30 3.06 -4.81
N ALA A 71 -4.60 1.79 -4.55
CA ALA A 71 -3.69 0.68 -4.84
C ALA A 71 -4.47 -0.61 -5.12
N TRP A 72 -4.01 -1.39 -6.09
CA TRP A 72 -4.54 -2.73 -6.36
C TRP A 72 -4.04 -3.72 -5.32
N VAL A 73 -4.93 -4.57 -4.81
CA VAL A 73 -4.61 -5.53 -3.73
C VAL A 73 -3.54 -6.54 -4.15
N ASP A 74 -3.62 -7.03 -5.38
CA ASP A 74 -2.68 -8.00 -5.96
C ASP A 74 -1.31 -7.39 -6.29
N GLU A 75 -1.20 -6.07 -6.42
CA GLU A 75 0.10 -5.38 -6.59
C GLU A 75 0.83 -5.19 -5.25
N ILE A 76 0.13 -5.35 -4.13
CA ILE A 76 0.70 -5.28 -2.78
C ILE A 76 1.12 -6.70 -2.33
N GLU A 77 2.01 -7.33 -3.11
CA GLU A 77 2.55 -8.66 -2.81
C GLU A 77 3.18 -8.71 -1.41
N GLY A 78 2.76 -9.68 -0.58
CA GLY A 78 3.24 -9.87 0.80
C GLY A 78 2.66 -8.91 1.85
N GLN A 79 1.82 -7.96 1.43
CA GLN A 79 1.21 -6.94 2.31
C GLN A 79 -0.28 -7.13 2.52
N TRP A 80 -0.94 -7.89 1.64
CA TRP A 80 -2.37 -8.20 1.72
C TRP A 80 -2.80 -8.78 3.07
N GLU A 81 -2.04 -9.71 3.64
CA GLU A 81 -2.38 -10.28 4.96
C GLU A 81 -2.37 -9.24 6.08
N GLY A 82 -1.42 -8.29 6.03
CA GLY A 82 -1.37 -7.18 6.97
C GLY A 82 -2.57 -6.24 6.82
N LEU A 83 -2.97 -5.97 5.58
CA LEU A 83 -4.16 -5.19 5.26
C LEU A 83 -5.43 -5.89 5.73
N ARG A 84 -5.59 -7.19 5.42
CA ARG A 84 -6.74 -8.00 5.82
C ARG A 84 -6.91 -8.02 7.34
N ARG A 85 -5.81 -8.20 8.08
CA ARG A 85 -5.81 -8.14 9.55
C ARG A 85 -6.26 -6.75 10.04
N ALA A 86 -5.67 -5.67 9.52
CA ALA A 86 -6.04 -4.31 9.91
C ALA A 86 -7.50 -3.96 9.59
N LEU A 87 -8.04 -4.45 8.48
CA LEU A 87 -9.46 -4.29 8.14
C LEU A 87 -10.37 -5.09 9.08
N SER A 88 -9.98 -6.32 9.42
CA SER A 88 -10.74 -7.19 10.33
C SER A 88 -10.80 -6.62 11.75
N GLU A 89 -9.68 -6.12 12.27
CA GLU A 89 -9.60 -5.47 13.58
C GLU A 89 -10.51 -4.23 13.65
N ARG A 90 -10.60 -3.43 12.58
CA ARG A 90 -11.52 -2.28 12.54
C ARG A 90 -12.98 -2.68 12.52
N LYS A 91 -13.35 -3.73 11.77
CA LYS A 91 -14.72 -4.25 11.75
C LYS A 91 -15.18 -4.64 13.15
N MET A 92 -14.31 -5.34 13.90
CA MET A 92 -14.60 -5.72 15.29
C MET A 92 -14.78 -4.50 16.21
N GLN A 93 -13.98 -3.45 16.03
CA GLN A 93 -14.12 -2.22 16.82
C GLN A 93 -15.42 -1.46 16.51
N GLU A 94 -15.82 -1.44 15.24
CA GLU A 94 -17.10 -0.85 14.80
C GLU A 94 -18.28 -1.62 15.43
N ASP A 95 -18.28 -2.94 15.33
CA ASP A 95 -19.32 -3.80 15.91
C ASP A 95 -19.38 -3.66 17.46
N ALA A 96 -18.22 -3.51 18.12
CA ALA A 96 -18.14 -3.28 19.56
C ALA A 96 -18.63 -1.89 20.00
N ASN A 97 -18.47 -0.87 19.15
CA ASN A 97 -19.00 0.46 19.40
C ASN A 97 -20.52 0.49 19.21
N ASP A 98 -21.04 -0.22 18.21
CA ASP A 98 -22.48 -0.35 17.95
C ASP A 98 -23.20 -1.10 19.09
N ALA A 99 -22.58 -2.15 19.63
CA ALA A 99 -23.14 -2.90 20.76
C ALA A 99 -23.22 -2.10 22.08
N LYS A 100 -22.61 -0.91 22.14
CA LYS A 100 -22.62 -0.02 23.31
C LYS A 100 -23.52 1.22 23.11
N ALA A 101 -24.02 1.44 21.90
CA ALA A 101 -24.93 2.54 21.55
C ALA A 101 -26.39 2.15 21.80
#